data_AF-A0A0C3JNI6-F1
#
_entry.id   AF-A0A0C3JNI6-F1
#
_cell.length_a   1.000
_cell.length_b   1.000
_cell.length_c   1.000
_cell.angle_alpha   90.00
_cell.angle_beta   90.00
_cell.angle_gamma   90.00
#
_symmetry.space_group_name_H-M   'P 1'
#
loop_
_entity.id
_entity.type
_entity.pdbx_description
1 polymer ?
#
loop_
_entity_poly.entity_id
_entity_poly.type
_entity_poly.pdbx_seq_one_letter_code
_entity_poly.pdbx_strand_id
1 'polypeptide(L)'
;MSSTCQVSPHESNDPSSLQKATTPELQITSNNEEANIQAKMAKHKWCKAAREEAAWLEAERLEREEQLEDKRKEQEQLEAEHWEQEAQVQQKAGELKGKVQDKGTGVVGARSCKQCEKGWVLCTFSHLQQSKCKKRMCNQCTKMKVRCELPEGVEPEVEEVGAKSGKK
;
A
#
# COMPACT_ATOMS: atom_id res chain seq x y z
N MET A 1 42.61 -16.97 -80.83
CA MET A 1 43.81 -17.81 -80.77
C MET A 1 43.35 -19.26 -80.73
N SER A 2 43.64 -20.00 -81.79
CA SER A 2 43.20 -21.39 -81.99
C SER A 2 44.08 -22.34 -81.19
N SER A 3 43.49 -23.26 -80.42
CA SER A 3 44.22 -24.35 -79.77
C SER A 3 43.69 -25.70 -80.26
N THR A 4 44.57 -26.40 -80.93
CA THR A 4 44.38 -27.64 -81.67
C THR A 4 44.11 -28.83 -80.74
N CYS A 5 43.08 -29.62 -81.07
CA CYS A 5 42.82 -30.93 -80.49
C CYS A 5 43.91 -31.94 -80.87
N GLN A 6 44.39 -32.73 -79.92
CA GLN A 6 45.01 -34.02 -80.20
C GLN A 6 44.20 -35.14 -79.55
N VAL A 7 43.73 -36.04 -80.42
CA VAL A 7 43.16 -37.35 -80.10
C VAL A 7 44.29 -38.35 -80.21
N SER A 8 44.48 -39.19 -79.19
CA SER A 8 45.13 -40.50 -79.34
C SER A 8 44.11 -41.59 -79.02
N PRO A 9 43.89 -42.56 -79.92
CA PRO A 9 43.03 -43.70 -79.66
C PRO A 9 43.84 -44.81 -78.98
N HIS A 10 43.34 -45.32 -77.86
CA HIS A 10 43.73 -46.66 -77.41
C HIS A 10 42.47 -47.43 -77.05
N GLU A 11 42.00 -48.23 -78.02
CA GLU A 11 41.12 -49.35 -77.76
C GLU A 11 41.87 -50.37 -76.89
N SER A 12 41.35 -50.69 -75.71
CA SER A 12 41.54 -52.04 -75.15
C SER A 12 40.15 -52.66 -75.00
N ASN A 13 39.79 -53.45 -76.00
CA ASN A 13 38.68 -54.38 -75.93
C ASN A 13 39.10 -55.56 -75.05
N ASP A 14 38.70 -55.56 -73.79
CA ASP A 14 38.64 -56.77 -72.97
C ASP A 14 37.18 -57.01 -72.54
N PRO A 15 36.39 -57.80 -73.29
CA PRO A 15 35.07 -58.23 -72.87
C PRO A 15 35.18 -59.63 -72.27
N SER A 16 35.86 -59.79 -71.13
CA SER A 16 35.84 -61.10 -70.46
C SER A 16 36.04 -61.01 -68.95
N SER A 17 35.17 -61.74 -68.26
CA SER A 17 35.10 -61.97 -66.82
C SER A 17 34.69 -60.81 -65.90
N LEU A 18 33.71 -59.99 -66.29
CA LEU A 18 32.92 -59.28 -65.28
C LEU A 18 31.90 -60.27 -64.72
N GLN A 19 32.36 -61.08 -63.74
CA GLN A 19 31.47 -61.86 -62.89
C GLN A 19 30.39 -60.92 -62.37
N LYS A 20 29.12 -61.16 -62.72
CA LYS A 20 27.98 -60.54 -62.06
C LYS A 20 27.96 -61.02 -60.61
N ALA A 21 28.78 -60.39 -59.77
CA ALA A 21 28.61 -60.41 -58.34
C ALA A 21 27.31 -59.64 -58.07
N THR A 22 26.20 -60.36 -57.96
CA THR A 22 24.97 -59.83 -57.37
C THR A 22 25.34 -59.42 -55.95
N THR A 23 25.69 -58.16 -55.78
CA THR A 23 26.09 -57.58 -54.50
C THR A 23 24.79 -57.24 -53.79
N PRO A 24 24.39 -57.92 -52.71
CA PRO A 24 23.21 -57.56 -51.93
C PRO A 24 23.58 -56.43 -50.96
N GLU A 25 24.24 -55.37 -51.44
CA GLU A 25 24.57 -54.21 -50.62
C GLU A 25 23.91 -53.03 -51.28
N LEU A 26 22.90 -52.48 -50.61
CA LEU A 26 22.37 -51.11 -50.70
C LEU A 26 20.94 -51.02 -50.13
N GLN A 27 20.22 -52.14 -49.95
CA GLN A 27 18.83 -52.12 -49.46
C GLN A 27 18.69 -52.12 -47.93
N ILE A 28 19.70 -52.57 -47.18
CA ILE A 28 19.62 -52.72 -45.71
C ILE A 28 19.82 -51.36 -44.99
N THR A 29 20.51 -50.39 -45.60
CA THR A 29 20.78 -49.07 -45.01
C THR A 29 19.69 -48.03 -45.29
N SER A 30 18.99 -48.12 -46.42
CA SER A 30 17.94 -47.18 -46.83
C SER A 30 16.78 -47.10 -45.83
N ASN A 31 16.34 -48.25 -45.31
CA ASN A 31 15.20 -48.30 -44.38
C ASN A 31 15.50 -47.61 -43.03
N ASN A 32 16.75 -47.67 -42.57
CA ASN A 32 17.16 -47.01 -41.32
C ASN A 32 17.24 -45.48 -41.47
N GLU A 33 17.67 -45.01 -42.65
CA GLU A 33 17.71 -43.57 -42.94
C GLU A 33 16.31 -42.97 -43.04
N GLU A 34 15.38 -43.67 -43.71
CA GLU A 34 13.99 -43.22 -43.80
C GLU A 34 13.30 -43.20 -42.42
N ALA A 35 13.52 -44.22 -41.58
CA ALA A 35 13.02 -44.23 -40.20
C ALA A 35 13.56 -43.06 -39.37
N ASN A 36 14.84 -42.70 -39.52
CA ASN A 36 15.44 -41.55 -38.86
C ASN A 36 14.83 -40.21 -39.31
N ILE A 37 14.55 -40.06 -40.62
CA ILE A 37 13.88 -38.86 -41.15
C ILE A 37 12.48 -38.76 -40.55
N GLN A 38 11.71 -39.84 -40.54
CA GLN A 38 10.38 -39.87 -39.94
C GLN A 38 10.41 -39.53 -38.44
N ALA A 39 11.36 -40.08 -37.70
CA ALA A 39 11.54 -39.78 -36.27
C ALA A 39 11.86 -38.29 -36.04
N LYS A 40 12.73 -37.70 -36.85
CA LYS A 40 13.04 -36.25 -36.79
C LYS A 40 11.82 -35.40 -37.08
N MET A 41 11.00 -35.76 -38.07
CA MET A 41 9.76 -35.07 -38.38
C MET A 41 8.74 -35.18 -37.25
N ALA A 42 8.58 -36.36 -36.66
CA ALA A 42 7.70 -36.58 -35.51
C ALA A 42 8.16 -35.75 -34.29
N LYS A 43 9.46 -35.75 -34.00
CA LYS A 43 10.04 -34.93 -32.93
C LYS A 43 9.80 -33.44 -33.17
N HIS A 44 10.00 -32.96 -34.40
CA HIS A 44 9.76 -31.57 -34.73
C HIS A 44 8.27 -31.18 -34.55
N LYS A 45 7.34 -32.03 -35.02
CA LYS A 45 5.90 -31.82 -34.83
C LYS A 45 5.52 -31.77 -33.35
N TRP A 46 6.05 -32.70 -32.56
CA TRP A 46 5.79 -32.74 -31.12
C TRP A 46 6.34 -31.49 -30.41
N CYS A 47 7.59 -31.10 -30.70
CA CYS A 47 8.17 -29.88 -30.14
C CYS A 47 7.41 -28.62 -30.56
N LYS A 48 6.85 -28.59 -31.78
CA LYS A 48 6.03 -27.47 -32.23
C LYS A 48 4.72 -27.39 -31.44
N ALA A 49 4.00 -28.51 -31.32
CA ALA A 49 2.76 -28.58 -30.55
C ALA A 49 2.98 -28.21 -29.07
N ALA A 50 4.06 -28.70 -28.46
CA ALA A 50 4.40 -28.36 -27.08
C ALA A 50 4.66 -26.86 -26.86
N ARG A 51 5.23 -26.17 -27.86
CA ARG A 51 5.44 -24.71 -27.80
C ARG A 51 4.13 -23.93 -27.95
N GLU A 52 3.25 -24.38 -28.84
CA GLU A 52 1.93 -23.77 -29.03
C GLU A 52 1.05 -23.94 -27.79
N GLU A 53 1.08 -25.12 -27.16
CA GLU A 53 0.41 -25.39 -25.89
C GLU A 53 0.97 -24.52 -24.75
N ALA A 54 2.30 -24.40 -24.65
CA ALA A 54 2.93 -23.54 -23.64
C ALA A 54 2.54 -22.06 -23.83
N ALA A 55 2.54 -21.57 -25.07
CA ALA A 55 2.12 -20.20 -25.37
C ALA A 55 0.65 -19.95 -25.04
N TRP A 56 -0.22 -20.94 -25.29
CA TRP A 56 -1.64 -20.86 -24.93
C TRP A 56 -1.84 -20.83 -23.40
N LEU A 57 -1.13 -21.67 -22.66
CA LEU A 57 -1.17 -21.68 -21.18
C LEU A 57 -0.62 -20.38 -20.59
N GLU A 58 0.42 -19.79 -21.19
CA GLU A 58 0.96 -18.50 -20.76
C GLU A 58 -0.05 -17.37 -20.98
N ALA A 59 -0.73 -17.36 -22.13
CA ALA A 59 -1.80 -16.40 -22.40
C ALA A 59 -2.97 -16.54 -21.41
N GLU A 60 -3.42 -17.77 -21.12
CA GLU A 60 -4.48 -18.02 -20.12
C GLU A 60 -4.06 -17.53 -18.72
N ARG A 61 -2.80 -17.75 -18.34
CA ARG A 61 -2.27 -17.25 -17.06
C ARG A 61 -2.27 -15.73 -17.00
N LEU A 62 -1.85 -15.06 -18.07
CA LEU A 62 -1.81 -13.61 -18.14
C LEU A 62 -3.22 -13.01 -18.05
N GLU A 63 -4.20 -13.60 -18.75
CA GLU A 63 -5.60 -13.17 -18.69
C GLU A 63 -6.17 -13.28 -17.27
N ARG A 64 -5.87 -14.37 -16.55
CA ARG A 64 -6.29 -14.52 -15.14
C ARG A 64 -5.62 -13.50 -14.23
N GLU A 65 -4.35 -13.18 -14.46
CA GLU A 65 -3.62 -12.20 -13.68
C GLU A 65 -4.19 -10.79 -13.89
N GLU A 66 -4.48 -10.41 -15.14
CA GLU A 66 -5.15 -9.15 -15.48
C GLU A 66 -6.52 -9.03 -14.80
N GLN A 67 -7.35 -10.07 -14.86
CA GLN A 67 -8.65 -10.08 -14.15
C GLN A 67 -8.50 -9.91 -12.63
N LEU A 68 -7.46 -10.50 -12.03
CA LEU A 68 -7.17 -10.34 -10.61
C LEU A 68 -6.67 -8.92 -10.28
N GLU A 69 -5.88 -8.31 -11.16
CA GLU A 69 -5.42 -6.94 -11.00
C GLU A 69 -6.59 -5.95 -11.09
N ASP A 70 -7.48 -6.12 -12.07
CA ASP A 70 -8.68 -5.29 -12.22
C ASP A 70 -9.60 -5.41 -11.00
N LYS A 71 -9.80 -6.62 -10.50
CA LYS A 71 -10.58 -6.84 -9.26
C LYS A 71 -9.93 -6.17 -8.04
N ARG A 72 -8.60 -6.19 -7.95
CA ARG A 72 -7.88 -5.47 -6.88
C ARG A 72 -8.06 -3.96 -7.01
N LYS A 73 -7.96 -3.41 -8.23
CA LYS A 73 -8.17 -1.97 -8.49
C LYS A 73 -9.60 -1.55 -8.17
N GLU A 74 -10.60 -2.36 -8.53
CA GLU A 74 -12.00 -2.10 -8.17
C GLU A 74 -12.17 -2.09 -6.64
N GLN A 75 -11.59 -3.06 -5.95
CA GLN A 75 -11.64 -3.12 -4.49
C GLN A 75 -10.97 -1.89 -3.84
N GLU A 76 -9.81 -1.49 -4.32
CA GLU A 76 -9.10 -0.30 -3.83
C GLU A 76 -9.92 0.97 -4.03
N GLN A 77 -10.58 1.12 -5.18
CA GLN A 77 -11.48 2.24 -5.46
C GLN A 77 -12.68 2.28 -4.51
N LEU A 78 -13.32 1.13 -4.29
CA LEU A 78 -14.45 1.03 -3.36
C LEU A 78 -14.03 1.34 -1.91
N GLU A 79 -12.84 0.91 -1.49
CA GLU A 79 -12.29 1.24 -0.17
C GLU A 79 -11.97 2.73 -0.04
N ALA A 80 -11.38 3.34 -1.08
CA ALA A 80 -11.12 4.78 -1.10
C ALA A 80 -12.42 5.60 -1.02
N GLU A 81 -13.46 5.21 -1.77
CA GLU A 81 -14.77 5.86 -1.71
C GLU A 81 -15.39 5.73 -0.30
N HIS A 82 -15.29 4.56 0.32
CA HIS A 82 -15.76 4.35 1.69
C HIS A 82 -15.04 5.28 2.68
N TRP A 83 -13.72 5.41 2.60
CA TRP A 83 -12.95 6.31 3.45
C TRP A 83 -13.31 7.79 3.22
N GLU A 84 -13.56 8.20 1.98
CA GLU A 84 -14.01 9.56 1.67
C GLU A 84 -15.39 9.85 2.28
N GLN A 85 -16.33 8.92 2.14
CA GLN A 85 -17.65 9.04 2.74
C GLN A 85 -17.56 9.14 4.27
N GLU A 86 -16.76 8.29 4.91
CA GLU A 86 -16.56 8.33 6.36
C GLU A 86 -15.97 9.68 6.81
N ALA A 87 -14.96 10.18 6.11
CA ALA A 87 -14.37 11.48 6.39
C ALA A 87 -15.39 12.63 6.26
N GLN A 88 -16.26 12.58 5.24
CA GLN A 88 -17.32 13.56 5.05
C GLN A 88 -18.35 13.53 6.20
N VAL A 89 -18.72 12.35 6.69
CA VAL A 89 -19.61 12.20 7.85
C VAL A 89 -18.95 12.78 9.11
N GLN A 90 -17.67 12.47 9.35
CA GLN A 90 -16.94 13.01 10.51
C GLN A 90 -16.83 14.54 10.46
N GLN A 91 -16.54 15.12 9.28
CA GLN A 91 -16.49 16.58 9.11
C GLN A 91 -17.83 17.25 9.45
N LYS A 92 -18.94 16.71 8.92
CA LYS A 92 -20.29 17.23 9.19
C LYS A 92 -20.68 17.08 10.67
N ALA A 93 -20.26 16.00 11.34
CA ALA A 93 -20.49 15.82 12.78
C ALA A 93 -19.71 16.82 13.64
N GLY A 94 -18.50 17.20 13.23
CA GLY A 94 -17.69 18.21 13.90
C GLY A 94 -18.24 19.63 13.80
N GLU A 95 -18.80 20.01 12.65
CA GLU A 95 -19.32 21.36 12.40
C GLU A 95 -20.56 21.72 13.24
N LEU A 96 -21.42 20.73 13.52
CA LEU A 96 -22.59 20.92 14.39
C LEU A 96 -22.25 21.19 15.85
N LYS A 97 -21.05 20.80 16.32
CA LYS A 97 -20.62 21.02 17.70
C LYS A 97 -20.01 22.42 17.93
N GLY A 98 -19.73 23.18 16.86
CA GLY A 98 -19.07 24.48 16.92
C GLY A 98 -19.98 25.72 17.01
N LYS A 99 -21.32 25.58 16.93
CA LYS A 99 -22.23 26.75 16.89
C LYS A 99 -23.12 26.95 18.13
N VAL A 100 -22.91 26.19 19.21
CA VAL A 100 -23.60 26.37 20.50
C VAL A 100 -22.58 26.64 21.60
N GLN A 101 -21.94 27.80 21.58
CA GLN A 101 -21.36 28.47 22.77
C GLN A 101 -20.79 29.84 22.38
N ASP A 102 -21.66 30.76 21.97
CA ASP A 102 -21.36 32.18 22.17
C ASP A 102 -22.65 32.98 22.35
N LYS A 103 -23.40 32.63 23.41
CA LYS A 103 -24.31 33.57 24.07
C LYS A 103 -24.36 33.23 25.55
N GLY A 104 -23.64 34.06 26.31
CA GLY A 104 -23.79 34.16 27.75
C GLY A 104 -22.75 33.37 28.52
N THR A 105 -21.73 34.06 28.99
CA THR A 105 -21.59 34.36 30.42
C THR A 105 -20.50 35.41 30.53
N GLY A 106 -20.80 36.51 31.22
CA GLY A 106 -19.90 37.65 31.37
C GLY A 106 -18.49 37.20 31.73
N VAL A 107 -17.52 37.94 31.20
CA VAL A 107 -16.13 37.93 31.64
C VAL A 107 -16.12 38.27 33.13
N VAL A 108 -16.38 37.29 33.99
CA VAL A 108 -15.80 37.21 35.32
C VAL A 108 -14.35 36.92 35.01
N GLY A 109 -13.59 38.00 34.79
CA GLY A 109 -12.17 37.94 34.53
C GLY A 109 -11.58 37.03 35.60
N ALA A 110 -11.05 35.89 35.15
CA ALA A 110 -10.20 35.06 35.98
C ALA A 110 -8.99 35.93 36.32
N ARG A 111 -9.11 36.71 37.41
CA ARG A 111 -8.04 37.54 37.94
C ARG A 111 -6.94 36.55 38.30
N SER A 112 -5.94 36.44 37.44
CA SER A 112 -4.70 35.73 37.74
C SER A 112 -4.01 36.45 38.91
N CYS A 113 -3.18 35.73 39.68
CA CYS A 113 -2.36 36.43 40.68
C CYS A 113 -1.30 37.28 39.96
N LYS A 114 -0.88 38.39 40.58
CA LYS A 114 0.12 39.31 40.03
C LYS A 114 1.41 38.61 39.56
N GLN A 115 1.78 37.50 40.21
CA GLN A 115 2.98 36.73 39.85
C GLN A 115 2.78 35.87 38.59
N CYS A 116 1.63 35.22 38.45
CA CYS A 116 1.31 34.42 37.27
C CYS A 116 1.01 35.29 36.05
N GLU A 117 0.47 36.50 36.25
CA GLU A 117 0.30 37.51 35.22
C GLU A 117 1.65 37.94 34.60
N LYS A 118 2.66 38.23 35.44
CA LYS A 118 4.01 38.57 34.97
C LYS A 118 4.69 37.43 34.20
N GLY A 119 4.41 36.18 34.59
CA GLY A 119 4.96 35.00 33.94
C GLY A 119 4.18 34.52 32.71
N TRP A 120 3.07 35.17 32.34
CA TRP A 120 2.13 34.69 31.31
C TRP A 120 1.66 33.24 31.57
N VAL A 121 1.58 32.84 32.83
CA VAL A 121 1.16 31.49 33.23
C VAL A 121 -0.28 31.53 33.68
N LEU A 122 -1.13 30.69 33.10
CA LEU A 122 -2.49 30.49 33.58
C LEU A 122 -2.46 29.88 34.99
N CYS A 123 -3.06 30.56 35.96
CA CYS A 123 -3.33 30.00 37.29
C CYS A 123 -4.82 30.01 37.58
N THR A 124 -5.31 28.88 38.05
CA THR A 124 -6.65 28.75 38.63
C THR A 124 -6.57 28.90 40.15
N PHE A 125 -7.37 29.81 40.71
CA PHE A 125 -7.60 29.85 42.14
C PHE A 125 -8.55 28.70 42.48
N SER A 126 -8.03 27.65 43.11
CA SER A 126 -8.88 26.61 43.68
C SER A 126 -9.71 27.25 44.80
N HIS A 127 -11.03 27.11 44.70
CA HIS A 127 -12.03 27.54 45.69
C HIS A 127 -11.96 26.68 46.97
N LEU A 128 -10.76 26.36 47.45
CA LEU A 128 -10.60 25.56 48.67
C LEU A 128 -10.81 26.45 49.90
N GLN A 129 -12.03 26.29 50.43
CA GLN A 129 -12.53 26.66 51.74
C GLN A 129 -12.41 28.13 52.17
N GLN A 130 -13.59 28.76 52.26
CA GLN A 130 -13.88 29.98 53.01
C GLN A 130 -13.63 29.79 54.53
N SER A 131 -12.42 29.44 54.94
CA SER A 131 -12.02 29.56 56.34
C SER A 131 -11.56 31.00 56.55
N LYS A 132 -12.22 31.69 57.49
CA LYS A 132 -12.17 33.15 57.73
C LYS A 132 -10.76 33.77 57.90
N CYS A 133 -9.67 33.00 57.92
CA CYS A 133 -8.30 33.51 58.08
C CYS A 133 -7.19 32.79 57.25
N LYS A 134 -7.48 32.12 56.12
CA LYS A 134 -6.40 31.48 55.31
C LYS A 134 -6.21 32.12 53.94
N LYS A 135 -5.02 32.71 53.77
CA LYS A 135 -4.41 33.26 52.54
C LYS A 135 -4.83 32.42 51.31
N ARG A 136 -5.53 33.00 50.33
CA ARG A 136 -5.82 32.29 49.06
C ARG A 136 -4.49 31.99 48.38
N MET A 137 -4.16 30.72 48.20
CA MET A 137 -2.94 30.29 47.54
C MET A 137 -3.28 29.84 46.11
N CYS A 138 -2.68 30.51 45.11
CA CYS A 138 -2.72 30.04 43.72
C CYS A 138 -1.99 28.69 43.62
N ASN A 139 -2.57 27.71 42.94
CA ASN A 139 -2.02 26.35 42.84
C ASN A 139 -0.59 26.33 42.27
N GLN A 140 -0.30 27.23 41.33
CA GLN A 140 1.06 27.38 40.78
C GLN A 140 2.02 27.99 41.79
N CYS A 141 1.61 29.03 42.54
CA CYS A 141 2.45 29.60 43.60
C CYS A 141 2.73 28.57 44.71
N THR A 142 1.76 27.71 45.04
CA THR A 142 1.95 26.57 45.96
C THR A 142 2.99 25.59 45.42
N LYS A 143 2.90 25.21 44.14
CA LYS A 143 3.86 24.31 43.49
C LYS A 143 5.27 24.90 43.46
N MET A 144 5.38 26.20 43.18
CA MET A 144 6.65 26.91 43.11
C MET A 144 7.15 27.41 44.49
N LYS A 145 6.41 27.14 45.58
CA LYS A 145 6.69 27.60 46.95
C LYS A 145 6.94 29.12 47.07
N VAL A 146 6.32 29.91 46.20
CA VAL A 146 6.42 31.38 46.21
C VAL A 146 5.22 32.01 46.93
N ARG A 147 5.45 33.15 47.61
CA ARG A 147 4.35 33.88 48.27
C ARG A 147 3.46 34.53 47.21
N CYS A 148 2.16 34.23 47.27
CA CYS A 148 1.15 34.81 46.40
C CYS A 148 0.59 36.08 47.05
N GLU A 149 0.79 37.23 46.41
CA GLU A 149 0.15 38.49 46.80
C GLU A 149 -1.15 38.65 46.03
N LEU A 150 -2.27 38.62 46.76
CA LEU A 150 -3.58 38.96 46.21
C LEU A 150 -3.64 40.48 46.00
N PRO A 151 -4.36 40.97 44.98
CA PRO A 151 -4.64 42.40 44.88
C PRO A 151 -5.48 42.85 46.08
N GLU A 152 -4.98 43.82 46.86
CA GLU A 152 -5.74 44.50 47.91
C GLU A 152 -6.97 45.19 47.30
N GLY A 153 -8.16 44.98 47.88
CA GLY A 153 -9.35 45.77 47.57
C GLY A 153 -10.62 45.04 47.09
N VAL A 154 -10.80 43.73 47.34
CA VAL A 154 -12.11 43.08 47.13
C VAL A 154 -12.50 42.28 48.37
N GLU A 155 -13.29 42.90 49.24
CA GLU A 155 -14.14 42.22 50.21
C GLU A 155 -15.22 41.45 49.43
N PRO A 156 -15.39 40.14 49.63
CA PRO A 156 -16.50 39.40 49.03
C PRO A 156 -17.81 39.75 49.75
N GLU A 157 -18.81 40.19 48.99
CA GLU A 157 -20.20 40.24 49.45
C GLU A 157 -20.60 38.85 49.99
N VAL A 158 -21.02 38.81 51.25
CA VAL A 158 -21.45 37.58 51.91
C VAL A 158 -22.90 37.34 51.52
N GLU A 159 -23.14 36.51 50.50
CA GLU A 159 -24.48 36.01 50.18
C GLU A 159 -24.86 34.93 51.21
N GLU A 160 -25.65 35.34 52.22
CA GLU A 160 -26.22 34.45 53.23
C GLU A 160 -27.40 33.66 52.63
N VAL A 161 -27.13 32.46 52.12
CA VAL A 161 -28.21 31.53 51.72
C VAL A 161 -28.66 30.75 52.94
N GLY A 162 -29.82 31.14 53.46
CA GLY A 162 -30.46 30.55 54.63
C GLY A 162 -30.75 29.06 54.50
N ALA A 163 -30.30 28.30 55.49
CA ALA A 163 -30.63 26.90 55.68
C ALA A 163 -32.07 26.76 56.21
N LYS A 164 -32.96 26.14 55.43
CA LYS A 164 -34.22 25.57 55.96
C LYS A 164 -34.06 24.06 56.13
N SER A 165 -33.81 23.69 57.38
CA SER A 165 -33.96 22.36 57.94
C SER A 165 -35.45 21.96 58.00
N GLY A 166 -35.77 20.74 57.58
CA GLY A 166 -37.08 20.12 57.80
C GLY A 166 -36.98 18.61 57.87
N LYS A 167 -36.74 18.07 59.07
CA LYS A 167 -37.24 16.75 59.53
C LYS A 167 -38.77 16.77 59.37
N LYS A 168 -39.48 15.71 59.01
CA LYS A 168 -39.49 14.36 59.58
C LYS A 168 -40.38 13.50 58.70
#